data_AF-A0A3C8C6C3-F1
#
_entry.id   AF-A0A3C8C6C3-F1
#
_cell.length_a   1.000
_cell.length_b   1.000
_cell.length_c   1.000
_cell.angle_alpha   90.00
_cell.angle_beta   90.00
_cell.angle_gamma   90.00
#
_symmetry.space_group_name_H-M   'P 1'
#
loop_
_entity.id
_entity.type
_entity.pdbx_description
1 polymer ?
#
loop_
_entity_poly.entity_id
_entity_poly.type
_entity_poly.pdbx_seq_one_letter_code
_entity_poly.pdbx_strand_id
1 'polypeptide(L)'
;MPLASSSRWFHLHAVGGFLALFLFWLHTGGMWSQGLYGQILTALFYITSISGVGGLVIEKIYPRQLTYSGIEIIYERIPGEIAEIREEVESLILKCTEETGSSTLAEHYLETLSWYFQRPRFFMNNIFGSHLSQHWVRQQCMILERFLDKNERKYLDGIYVLAEKKRKIDFHYALQTLLKTWLLVHIPLAAAVMAMVFWHLILIQVFFV
;
A
#
# COMPACT_ATOMS: atom_id res chain seq x y z
N MET A 1 -22.72 13.16 8.90
CA MET A 1 -23.63 12.30 8.12
C MET A 1 -22.98 12.05 6.76
N PRO A 2 -22.67 10.82 6.34
CA PRO A 2 -22.06 10.64 5.02
C PRO A 2 -23.15 10.77 3.96
N LEU A 3 -23.07 11.81 3.12
CA LEU A 3 -24.09 12.16 2.12
C LEU A 3 -24.24 11.13 0.98
N ALA A 4 -23.32 10.15 0.89
CA ALA A 4 -23.42 9.00 0.00
C ALA A 4 -22.56 7.85 0.56
N SER A 5 -22.85 6.60 0.16
CA SER A 5 -21.92 5.50 0.42
C SER A 5 -20.64 5.75 -0.39
N SER A 6 -19.47 5.48 0.20
CA SER A 6 -18.15 5.66 -0.45
C SER A 6 -18.10 5.03 -1.85
N SER A 7 -18.72 3.85 -1.99
CA SER A 7 -18.87 3.17 -3.29
C SER A 7 -19.65 3.98 -4.34
N ARG A 8 -20.77 4.63 -3.97
CA ARG A 8 -21.54 5.46 -4.91
C ARG A 8 -20.77 6.71 -5.32
N TRP A 9 -20.11 7.36 -4.36
CA TRP A 9 -19.25 8.52 -4.64
C TRP A 9 -18.13 8.16 -5.60
N PHE A 10 -17.46 7.02 -5.38
CA PHE A 10 -16.40 6.54 -6.26
C PHE A 10 -16.89 6.26 -7.69
N HIS A 11 -18.02 5.57 -7.85
CA HIS A 11 -18.60 5.31 -9.17
C HIS A 11 -18.94 6.61 -9.91
N LEU A 12 -19.58 7.56 -9.21
CA LEU A 12 -19.98 8.83 -9.78
C LEU A 12 -18.74 9.67 -10.16
N HIS A 13 -17.71 9.68 -9.33
CA HIS A 13 -16.44 10.35 -9.61
C HIS A 13 -15.73 9.73 -10.82
N ALA A 14 -15.65 8.40 -10.90
CA ALA A 14 -15.02 7.71 -12.02
C ALA A 14 -15.74 7.98 -13.34
N VAL A 15 -17.07 7.79 -13.38
CA VAL A 15 -17.89 8.05 -14.57
C VAL A 15 -17.84 9.54 -14.95
N GLY A 16 -17.96 10.43 -13.97
CA GLY A 16 -17.86 11.87 -14.17
C GLY A 16 -16.49 12.30 -14.70
N GLY A 17 -15.41 11.68 -14.23
CA GLY A 17 -14.05 11.92 -14.73
C GLY A 17 -13.88 11.53 -16.19
N PHE A 18 -14.35 10.34 -16.59
CA PHE A 18 -14.32 9.93 -18.00
C PHE A 18 -15.19 10.82 -18.89
N LEU A 19 -16.37 11.21 -18.41
CA LEU A 19 -17.24 12.14 -19.11
C LEU A 19 -16.55 13.51 -19.29
N ALA A 20 -15.91 14.04 -18.24
CA ALA A 20 -15.17 15.29 -18.31
C ALA A 20 -14.00 15.20 -19.30
N LEU A 21 -13.29 14.08 -19.37
CA LEU A 21 -12.20 13.86 -20.33
C LEU A 21 -12.72 13.92 -21.78
N PHE A 22 -13.86 13.28 -22.05
CA PHE A 22 -14.49 13.33 -23.36
C PHE A 22 -14.98 14.74 -23.72
N LEU A 23 -15.66 15.42 -22.79
CA LEU A 23 -16.14 16.79 -22.99
C LEU A 23 -14.98 17.78 -23.19
N PHE A 24 -13.86 17.59 -22.49
CA PHE A 24 -12.67 18.40 -22.66
C PHE A 24 -12.16 18.34 -24.11
N TRP A 25 -12.02 17.13 -24.69
CA TRP A 25 -11.60 16.98 -26.08
C TRP A 25 -12.56 17.61 -27.09
N LEU A 26 -13.88 17.52 -26.82
CA LEU A 26 -14.89 18.17 -27.64
C LEU A 26 -14.80 19.70 -27.55
N HIS A 27 -14.56 20.24 -26.34
CA HIS A 27 -14.45 21.67 -26.08
C HIS A 27 -13.21 22.30 -26.74
N THR A 28 -12.06 21.64 -26.67
CA THR A 28 -10.80 22.17 -27.22
C THR A 28 -10.66 21.95 -28.73
N GLY A 29 -11.49 21.10 -29.35
CA GLY A 29 -11.39 20.75 -30.77
C GLY A 29 -10.11 19.97 -31.13
N GLY A 30 -9.36 19.50 -30.13
CA GLY A 30 -8.07 18.83 -30.28
C GLY A 30 -7.46 18.44 -28.92
N MET A 31 -6.38 17.66 -28.92
CA MET A 31 -5.79 17.12 -27.68
C MET A 31 -4.96 18.12 -26.86
N TRP A 32 -4.75 19.35 -27.36
CA TRP A 32 -3.92 20.34 -26.71
C TRP A 32 -4.47 21.74 -26.93
N SER A 33 -4.58 22.53 -25.86
CA SER A 33 -5.05 23.91 -25.94
C SER A 33 -3.92 24.88 -26.30
N GLN A 34 -4.27 25.99 -26.93
CA GLN A 34 -3.33 27.08 -27.24
C GLN A 34 -3.23 28.10 -26.10
N GLY A 35 -2.06 28.72 -25.95
CA GLY A 35 -1.76 29.71 -24.91
C GLY A 35 -1.32 29.11 -23.57
N LEU A 36 -0.42 29.80 -22.87
CA LEU A 36 0.26 29.29 -21.66
C LEU A 36 -0.73 28.79 -20.59
N TYR A 37 -1.79 29.57 -20.34
CA TYR A 37 -2.83 29.21 -19.37
C TYR A 37 -3.53 27.89 -19.72
N GLY A 38 -3.95 27.74 -20.98
CA GLY A 38 -4.60 26.52 -21.45
C GLY A 38 -3.66 25.31 -21.33
N GLN A 39 -2.38 25.48 -21.68
CA GLN A 39 -1.39 24.41 -21.62
C GLN A 39 -1.20 23.88 -20.19
N ILE A 40 -1.14 24.78 -19.20
CA ILE A 40 -1.05 24.43 -17.78
C ILE A 40 -2.32 23.67 -17.35
N LEU A 41 -3.50 24.17 -17.71
CA LEU A 41 -4.76 23.51 -17.38
C LEU A 41 -4.86 22.11 -18.02
N THR A 42 -4.49 21.98 -19.29
CA THR A 42 -4.44 20.70 -20.02
C THR A 42 -3.50 19.71 -19.35
N ALA A 43 -2.29 20.14 -18.98
CA ALA A 43 -1.31 19.30 -18.31
C ALA A 43 -1.82 18.83 -16.94
N LEU A 44 -2.35 19.73 -16.11
CA LEU A 44 -2.93 19.37 -14.81
C LEU A 44 -4.11 18.42 -14.97
N PHE A 45 -4.97 18.66 -15.96
CA PHE A 45 -6.12 17.81 -16.25
C PHE A 45 -5.72 16.40 -16.66
N TYR A 46 -4.70 16.25 -17.53
CA TYR A 46 -4.17 14.95 -17.92
C TYR A 46 -3.46 14.22 -16.79
N ILE A 47 -2.62 14.90 -16.01
CA ILE A 47 -1.95 14.30 -14.84
C ILE A 47 -3.01 13.80 -13.83
N THR A 48 -4.04 14.61 -13.57
CA THR A 48 -5.15 14.23 -12.69
C THR A 48 -5.93 13.04 -13.25
N SER A 49 -6.22 13.04 -14.55
CA SER A 49 -6.96 11.95 -15.22
C SER A 49 -6.17 10.63 -15.17
N ILE A 50 -4.87 10.66 -15.49
CA ILE A 50 -3.99 9.49 -15.42
C ILE A 50 -3.91 8.98 -13.97
N SER A 51 -3.74 9.90 -13.00
CA SER A 51 -3.74 9.57 -11.58
C SER A 51 -5.07 8.94 -11.13
N GLY A 52 -6.21 9.40 -11.65
CA GLY A 52 -7.53 8.83 -11.38
C GLY A 52 -7.69 7.43 -11.96
N VAL A 53 -7.22 7.18 -13.18
CA VAL A 53 -7.17 5.84 -13.78
C VAL A 53 -6.29 4.90 -12.95
N GLY A 54 -5.14 5.37 -12.47
CA GLY A 54 -4.30 4.61 -11.53
C GLY A 54 -5.07 4.25 -10.25
N GLY A 55 -5.85 5.19 -9.71
CA GLY A 55 -6.76 4.96 -8.58
C GLY A 55 -7.78 3.85 -8.81
N LEU A 56 -8.39 3.80 -10.01
CA LEU A 56 -9.34 2.75 -10.39
C LEU A 56 -8.69 1.36 -10.40
N VAL A 57 -7.45 1.26 -10.87
CA VAL A 57 -6.70 0.00 -10.88
C VAL A 57 -6.41 -0.45 -9.45
N ILE A 58 -5.94 0.46 -8.60
CA ILE A 58 -5.67 0.21 -7.17
C ILE A 58 -6.95 -0.27 -6.46
N GLU A 59 -8.07 0.43 -6.65
CA GLU A 59 -9.35 0.11 -6.02
C GLU A 59 -9.96 -1.21 -6.51
N LYS A 60 -9.68 -1.65 -7.73
CA LYS A 60 -10.21 -2.93 -8.24
C LYS A 60 -9.41 -4.15 -7.79
N ILE A 61 -8.09 -4.00 -7.62
CA ILE A 61 -7.20 -5.12 -7.30
C ILE A 61 -7.16 -5.38 -5.79
N TYR A 62 -7.12 -4.34 -4.97
CA TYR A 62 -6.67 -4.47 -3.58
C TYR A 62 -7.74 -4.77 -2.51
N PRO A 63 -8.98 -4.28 -2.57
CA PRO A 63 -10.02 -4.64 -1.60
C PRO A 63 -10.26 -6.15 -1.56
N ARG A 64 -10.20 -6.82 -2.73
CA ARG A 64 -10.29 -8.28 -2.80
C ARG A 64 -9.18 -8.93 -1.98
N GLN A 65 -7.94 -8.52 -2.16
CA GLN A 65 -6.80 -9.15 -1.48
C GLN A 65 -6.78 -8.87 0.02
N LEU A 66 -7.25 -7.69 0.46
CA LEU A 66 -7.39 -7.34 1.88
C LEU A 66 -8.51 -8.13 2.57
N THR A 67 -9.61 -8.44 1.88
CA THR A 67 -10.67 -9.29 2.47
C THR A 67 -10.23 -10.76 2.54
N TYR A 68 -9.40 -11.23 1.60
CA TYR A 68 -8.89 -12.60 1.59
C TYR A 68 -7.77 -12.88 2.62
N SER A 69 -7.08 -11.87 3.14
CA SER A 69 -5.97 -12.04 4.09
C SER A 69 -6.41 -12.55 5.47
N GLY A 70 -7.70 -12.37 5.80
CA GLY A 70 -8.35 -12.86 7.01
C GLY A 70 -7.99 -12.09 8.29
N ILE A 71 -7.35 -10.92 8.16
CA ILE A 71 -6.97 -10.06 9.28
C ILE A 71 -7.31 -8.61 8.93
N GLU A 72 -8.05 -7.91 9.80
CA GLU A 72 -8.33 -6.48 9.66
C GLU A 72 -7.43 -5.68 10.61
N ILE A 73 -6.41 -5.02 10.05
CA ILE A 73 -5.51 -4.14 10.81
C ILE A 73 -5.61 -2.72 10.29
N ILE A 74 -5.76 -1.80 11.24
CA ILE A 74 -5.75 -0.35 11.03
C ILE A 74 -4.30 0.12 10.83
N TYR A 75 -4.07 1.00 9.86
CA TYR A 75 -2.74 1.46 9.45
C TYR A 75 -1.88 1.94 10.61
N GLU A 76 -2.48 2.73 11.49
CA GLU A 76 -1.83 3.38 12.62
C GLU A 76 -1.36 2.37 13.68
N ARG A 77 -1.96 1.17 13.71
CA ARG A 77 -1.61 0.10 14.65
C ARG A 77 -0.46 -0.78 14.15
N ILE A 78 -0.14 -0.73 12.86
CA ILE A 78 0.88 -1.58 12.22
C ILE A 78 2.25 -1.53 12.92
N PRO A 79 2.80 -0.35 13.28
CA PRO A 79 4.08 -0.29 13.98
C PRO A 79 4.05 -1.00 15.34
N GLY A 80 2.92 -0.91 16.05
CA GLY A 80 2.71 -1.60 17.33
C GLY A 80 2.65 -3.11 17.16
N GLU A 81 1.87 -3.62 16.21
CA GLU A 81 1.77 -5.06 15.93
C GLU A 81 3.12 -5.68 15.53
N ILE A 82 3.96 -4.94 14.78
CA ILE A 82 5.30 -5.40 14.44
C ILE A 82 6.21 -5.43 15.66
N ALA A 83 6.10 -4.45 16.55
CA ALA A 83 6.85 -4.42 17.80
C ALA A 83 6.46 -5.58 18.73
N GLU A 84 5.15 -5.86 18.88
CA GLU A 84 4.63 -7.00 19.63
C GLU A 84 5.15 -8.33 19.07
N ILE A 85 5.08 -8.52 17.75
CA ILE A 85 5.62 -9.74 17.11
C ILE A 85 7.12 -9.88 17.36
N ARG A 86 7.88 -8.79 17.28
CA ARG A 86 9.32 -8.83 17.54
C ARG A 86 9.61 -9.25 18.98
N GLU A 87 8.89 -8.69 19.95
CA GLU A 87 9.03 -9.04 21.36
C GLU A 87 8.66 -10.50 21.62
N GLU A 88 7.59 -11.01 21.01
CA GLU A 88 7.20 -12.42 21.09
C GLU A 88 8.28 -13.35 20.52
N VAL A 89 8.86 -13.00 19.35
CA VAL A 89 9.95 -13.77 18.74
C VAL A 89 11.20 -13.77 19.63
N GLU A 90 11.58 -12.62 20.16
CA GLU A 90 12.73 -12.49 21.06
C GLU A 90 12.52 -13.29 22.35
N SER A 91 11.31 -13.29 22.91
CA SER A 91 10.95 -14.13 24.07
C SER A 91 11.06 -15.62 23.76
N LEU A 92 10.62 -16.07 22.58
CA LEU A 92 10.74 -17.48 22.17
C LEU A 92 12.21 -17.90 22.02
N ILE A 93 13.06 -17.02 21.50
CA ILE A 93 14.49 -17.28 21.33
C ILE A 93 15.17 -17.39 22.69
N LEU A 94 14.88 -16.47 23.61
CA LEU A 94 15.43 -16.52 24.98
C LEU A 94 15.06 -17.82 25.69
N LYS A 95 13.77 -18.21 25.64
CA LYS A 95 13.31 -19.49 26.21
C LYS A 95 13.99 -20.70 25.57
N CYS A 96 14.18 -20.68 24.25
CA CYS A 96 14.91 -21.73 23.57
C CYS A 96 16.34 -21.86 24.11
N THR A 97 17.07 -20.75 24.22
CA THR A 97 18.45 -20.77 24.73
C THR A 97 18.53 -21.19 26.19
N GLU A 98 17.59 -20.77 27.03
CA GLU A 98 17.51 -21.19 28.44
C GLU A 98 17.24 -22.69 28.61
N GLU A 99 16.35 -23.27 27.78
CA GLU A 99 15.94 -24.66 27.90
C GLU A 99 16.91 -25.65 27.22
N THR A 100 17.48 -25.29 26.07
CA THR A 100 18.33 -26.19 25.29
C THR A 100 19.82 -25.95 25.53
N GLY A 101 20.19 -24.80 26.09
CA GLY A 101 21.60 -24.39 26.25
C GLY A 101 22.32 -24.07 24.94
N SER A 102 21.60 -24.10 23.81
CA SER A 102 22.13 -23.83 22.47
C SER A 102 21.84 -22.39 22.05
N SER A 103 22.84 -21.75 21.45
CA SER A 103 22.75 -20.38 20.92
C SER A 103 22.49 -20.33 19.41
N THR A 104 22.41 -21.49 18.72
CA THR A 104 22.32 -21.53 17.25
C THR A 104 21.11 -20.77 16.71
N LEU A 105 19.94 -20.92 17.34
CA LEU A 105 18.73 -20.20 16.94
C LEU A 105 18.86 -18.68 17.20
N ALA A 106 19.47 -18.29 18.31
CA ALA A 106 19.68 -16.90 18.69
C ALA A 106 20.67 -16.18 17.77
N GLU A 107 21.78 -16.84 17.45
CA GLU A 107 22.79 -16.31 16.52
C GLU A 107 22.20 -16.09 15.13
N HIS A 108 21.49 -17.09 14.59
CA HIS A 108 20.84 -16.92 13.30
C HIS A 108 19.75 -15.84 13.30
N TYR A 109 19.01 -15.70 14.41
CA TYR A 109 18.06 -14.59 14.51
C TYR A 109 18.76 -13.25 14.39
N LEU A 110 19.82 -13.03 15.17
CA LEU A 110 20.55 -11.76 15.16
C LEU A 110 21.14 -11.46 13.78
N GLU A 111 21.70 -12.47 13.10
CA GLU A 111 22.33 -12.30 11.80
C GLU A 111 21.34 -12.10 10.64
N THR A 112 20.22 -12.84 10.64
CA THR A 112 19.34 -12.93 9.45
C THR A 112 17.89 -12.53 9.73
N LEU A 113 17.24 -13.13 10.73
CA LEU A 113 15.79 -12.91 10.94
C LEU A 113 15.48 -11.56 11.59
N SER A 114 16.41 -10.98 12.36
CA SER A 114 16.25 -9.67 13.00
C SER A 114 15.90 -8.59 11.97
N TRP A 115 16.59 -8.60 10.82
CA TRP A 115 16.32 -7.72 9.69
C TRP A 115 14.87 -7.81 9.20
N TYR A 116 14.32 -9.04 9.18
CA TYR A 116 12.94 -9.29 8.75
C TYR A 116 11.93 -8.74 9.76
N PHE A 117 12.14 -8.94 11.07
CA PHE A 117 11.19 -8.54 12.11
C PHE A 117 11.24 -7.04 12.48
N GLN A 118 12.33 -6.33 12.20
CA GLN A 118 12.49 -4.92 12.58
C GLN A 118 11.47 -3.93 11.99
N ARG A 119 11.02 -4.15 10.75
CA ARG A 119 10.14 -3.21 10.03
C ARG A 119 9.34 -3.92 8.93
N PRO A 120 8.33 -3.28 8.32
CA PRO A 120 7.69 -3.84 7.14
C PRO A 120 8.70 -4.10 6.02
N ARG A 121 8.69 -5.30 5.44
CA ARG A 121 9.62 -5.70 4.36
C ARG A 121 8.85 -6.05 3.09
N PHE A 122 9.59 -6.16 1.99
CA PHE A 122 9.06 -6.59 0.69
C PHE A 122 7.91 -5.71 0.16
N PHE A 123 7.98 -4.40 0.40
CA PHE A 123 6.92 -3.43 0.04
C PHE A 123 6.44 -3.55 -1.41
N MET A 124 7.36 -3.48 -2.37
CA MET A 124 7.01 -3.56 -3.80
C MET A 124 6.44 -4.93 -4.16
N ASN A 125 7.03 -6.01 -3.63
CA ASN A 125 6.52 -7.37 -3.84
C ASN A 125 5.09 -7.52 -3.31
N ASN A 126 4.80 -6.95 -2.14
CA ASN A 126 3.48 -6.98 -1.54
C ASN A 126 2.46 -6.18 -2.37
N ILE A 127 2.86 -5.04 -2.96
CA ILE A 127 2.00 -4.26 -3.89
C ILE A 127 1.60 -5.08 -5.11
N PHE A 128 2.51 -5.90 -5.64
CA PHE A 128 2.22 -6.76 -6.80
C PHE A 128 1.63 -8.13 -6.41
N GLY A 129 1.30 -8.36 -5.14
CA GLY A 129 0.76 -9.65 -4.67
C GLY A 129 1.74 -10.81 -4.78
N SER A 130 3.05 -10.54 -4.77
CA SER A 130 4.09 -11.56 -4.88
C SER A 130 4.27 -12.32 -3.56
N HIS A 131 4.53 -13.62 -3.66
CA HIS A 131 4.82 -14.51 -2.53
C HIS A 131 6.28 -14.52 -2.10
N LEU A 132 7.10 -13.56 -2.56
CA LEU A 132 8.55 -13.56 -2.30
C LEU A 132 8.89 -13.58 -0.81
N SER A 133 8.13 -12.85 0.02
CA SER A 133 8.33 -12.83 1.47
C SER A 133 8.10 -14.19 2.12
N GLN A 134 7.07 -14.91 1.68
CA GLN A 134 6.77 -16.28 2.13
C GLN A 134 7.87 -17.25 1.72
N HIS A 135 8.34 -17.17 0.47
CA HIS A 135 9.44 -18.02 -0.01
C HIS A 135 10.74 -17.76 0.76
N TRP A 136 11.05 -16.50 1.02
CA TRP A 136 12.24 -16.11 1.79
C TRP A 136 12.18 -16.65 3.22
N VAL A 137 11.07 -16.44 3.94
CA VAL A 137 10.89 -16.96 5.31
C VAL A 137 11.00 -18.48 5.34
N ARG A 138 10.29 -19.17 4.43
CA ARG A 138 10.33 -20.63 4.34
C ARG A 138 11.75 -21.13 4.07
N GLN A 139 12.49 -20.47 3.19
CA GLN A 139 13.88 -20.82 2.90
C GLN A 139 14.77 -20.68 4.13
N GLN A 140 14.65 -19.59 4.91
CA GLN A 140 15.44 -19.43 6.13
C GLN A 140 15.10 -20.51 7.16
N CYS A 141 13.81 -20.80 7.40
CA CYS A 141 13.40 -21.88 8.30
C CYS A 141 13.92 -23.25 7.86
N MET A 142 13.87 -23.57 6.57
CA MET A 142 14.38 -24.85 6.03
C MET A 142 15.90 -25.00 6.18
N ILE A 143 16.65 -23.90 6.12
CA ILE A 143 18.09 -23.91 6.37
C ILE A 143 18.33 -24.23 7.86
N LEU A 144 17.59 -23.59 8.77
CA LEU A 144 17.77 -23.77 10.21
C LEU A 144 17.41 -25.16 10.68
N GLU A 145 16.32 -25.73 10.16
CA GLU A 145 15.82 -27.03 10.58
C GLU A 145 16.88 -28.14 10.50
N ARG A 146 17.88 -27.99 9.63
CA ARG A 146 19.01 -28.92 9.47
C ARG A 146 20.02 -28.87 10.61
N PHE A 147 20.13 -27.73 11.29
CA PHE A 147 21.08 -27.49 12.37
C PHE A 147 20.44 -27.58 13.75
N LEU A 148 19.10 -27.59 13.83
CA LEU A 148 18.37 -27.59 15.09
C LEU A 148 17.96 -29.00 15.56
N ASP A 149 18.07 -29.19 16.87
CA ASP A 149 17.56 -30.37 17.57
C ASP A 149 16.03 -30.37 17.68
N LYS A 150 15.45 -31.52 18.01
CA LYS A 150 13.98 -31.69 18.10
C LYS A 150 13.31 -30.68 19.04
N ASN A 151 13.96 -30.32 20.14
CA ASN A 151 13.42 -29.37 21.12
C ASN A 151 13.45 -27.93 20.56
N GLU A 152 14.51 -27.56 19.84
CA GLU A 152 14.65 -26.22 19.23
C GLU A 152 13.70 -26.03 18.05
N ARG A 153 13.41 -27.10 17.29
CA ARG A 153 12.45 -27.04 16.17
C ARG A 153 11.06 -26.57 16.58
N LYS A 154 10.62 -26.91 17.80
CA LYS A 154 9.35 -26.40 18.34
C LYS A 154 9.34 -24.87 18.45
N TYR A 155 10.47 -24.27 18.81
CA TYR A 155 10.62 -22.81 18.86
C TYR A 155 10.68 -22.20 17.46
N LEU A 156 11.39 -22.84 16.53
CA LEU A 156 11.43 -22.43 15.12
C LEU A 156 10.02 -22.41 14.50
N ASP A 157 9.18 -23.41 14.78
CA ASP A 157 7.80 -23.44 14.31
C ASP A 157 6.98 -22.26 14.85
N GLY A 158 7.17 -21.89 16.12
CA GLY A 158 6.55 -20.70 16.71
C GLY A 158 6.99 -19.41 16.01
N ILE A 159 8.29 -19.27 15.73
CA ILE A 159 8.84 -18.12 14.99
C ILE A 159 8.27 -18.09 13.55
N TYR A 160 8.11 -19.25 12.90
CA TYR A 160 7.53 -19.35 11.57
C TYR A 160 6.08 -18.86 11.53
N VAL A 161 5.26 -19.24 12.53
CA VAL A 161 3.87 -18.75 12.67
C VAL A 161 3.83 -17.23 12.84
N LEU A 162 4.72 -16.68 13.68
CA LEU A 162 4.85 -15.23 13.87
C LEU A 162 5.33 -14.51 12.59
N ALA A 163 6.23 -15.12 11.82
CA ALA A 163 6.66 -14.60 10.52
C ALA A 163 5.51 -14.58 9.50
N GLU A 164 4.65 -15.59 9.47
CA GLU A 164 3.45 -15.59 8.62
C GLU A 164 2.42 -14.54 9.05
N LYS A 165 2.23 -14.33 10.37
CA LYS A 165 1.42 -13.22 10.89
C LYS A 165 1.98 -11.87 10.43
N LYS A 166 3.30 -11.68 10.59
CA LYS A 166 4.00 -10.47 10.12
C LYS A 166 3.85 -10.25 8.61
N ARG A 167 3.95 -11.30 7.80
CA ARG A 167 3.78 -11.21 6.35
C ARG A 167 2.43 -10.60 5.98
N LYS A 168 1.35 -11.01 6.64
CA LYS A 168 0.02 -10.43 6.43
C LYS A 168 0.00 -8.95 6.82
N ILE A 169 0.64 -8.58 7.94
CA ILE A 169 0.76 -7.17 8.35
C ILE A 169 1.53 -6.34 7.32
N ASP A 170 2.67 -6.84 6.84
CA ASP A 170 3.49 -6.18 5.82
C ASP A 170 2.72 -5.97 4.51
N PHE A 171 1.82 -6.91 4.18
CA PHE A 171 0.92 -6.80 3.04
C PHE A 171 -0.11 -5.68 3.23
N HIS A 172 -0.76 -5.61 4.40
CA HIS A 172 -1.67 -4.52 4.73
C HIS A 172 -0.97 -3.16 4.73
N TYR A 173 0.24 -3.09 5.29
CA TYR A 173 1.07 -1.89 5.29
C TYR A 173 1.34 -1.39 3.88
N ALA A 174 1.74 -2.27 2.98
CA ALA A 174 2.08 -1.91 1.61
C ALA A 174 0.87 -1.31 0.87
N LEU A 175 -0.28 -1.98 0.95
CA LEU A 175 -1.50 -1.56 0.26
C LEU A 175 -2.10 -0.28 0.86
N GLN A 176 -2.20 -0.18 2.18
CA GLN A 176 -2.74 1.00 2.84
C GLN A 176 -1.83 2.22 2.63
N THR A 177 -0.51 2.04 2.63
CA THR A 177 0.44 3.12 2.29
C THR A 177 0.24 3.59 0.85
N LEU A 178 0.12 2.66 -0.10
CA LEU A 178 -0.12 2.98 -1.51
C LEU A 178 -1.40 3.78 -1.70
N LEU A 179 -2.51 3.34 -1.09
CA LEU A 179 -3.80 4.01 -1.18
C LEU A 179 -3.77 5.42 -0.56
N LYS A 180 -3.18 5.55 0.64
CA LYS A 180 -3.04 6.84 1.33
C LYS A 180 -2.16 7.80 0.54
N THR A 181 -1.05 7.32 -0.01
CA THR A 181 -0.13 8.12 -0.83
C THR A 181 -0.80 8.58 -2.12
N TRP A 182 -1.54 7.68 -2.79
CA TRP A 182 -2.30 8.03 -3.99
C TRP A 182 -3.32 9.13 -3.70
N LEU A 183 -4.13 9.00 -2.64
CA LEU A 183 -5.10 10.04 -2.24
C LEU A 183 -4.42 11.37 -1.94
N LEU A 184 -3.28 11.35 -1.24
CA LEU A 184 -2.51 12.54 -0.90
C LEU A 184 -1.99 13.30 -2.13
N VAL A 185 -1.73 12.61 -3.24
CA VAL A 185 -1.30 13.23 -4.50
C VAL A 185 -2.48 13.61 -5.39
N HIS A 186 -3.46 12.71 -5.51
CA HIS A 186 -4.60 12.88 -6.41
C HIS A 186 -5.52 14.04 -5.99
N ILE A 187 -5.79 14.18 -4.68
CA ILE A 187 -6.72 15.22 -4.17
C ILE A 187 -6.19 16.64 -4.44
N PRO A 188 -4.92 16.99 -4.14
CA PRO A 188 -4.39 18.31 -4.48
C PRO A 188 -4.39 18.60 -5.97
N LEU A 189 -4.10 17.61 -6.81
CA LEU A 189 -4.14 17.76 -8.27
C LEU A 189 -5.57 18.07 -8.76
N ALA A 190 -6.56 17.32 -8.27
CA ALA A 190 -7.97 17.57 -8.58
C ALA A 190 -8.43 18.95 -8.10
N ALA A 191 -7.98 19.38 -6.90
CA ALA A 191 -8.26 20.71 -6.38
C ALA A 191 -7.63 21.82 -7.25
N ALA A 192 -6.40 21.63 -7.72
CA ALA A 192 -5.73 22.57 -8.62
C ALA A 192 -6.46 22.70 -9.97
N VAL A 193 -6.89 21.57 -10.56
CA VAL A 193 -7.73 21.58 -11.76
C VAL A 193 -9.03 22.34 -11.51
N MET A 194 -9.71 22.08 -10.40
CA MET A 194 -10.98 22.74 -10.07
C MET A 194 -10.81 24.26 -9.92
N ALA A 195 -9.76 24.70 -9.24
CA ALA A 195 -9.45 26.12 -9.10
C ALA A 195 -9.16 26.78 -10.46
N MET A 196 -8.40 26.10 -11.32
CA MET A 196 -8.11 26.59 -12.67
C MET A 196 -9.38 26.65 -13.52
N VAL A 197 -10.23 25.62 -13.52
CA VAL A 197 -11.51 25.64 -14.26
C VAL A 197 -12.41 26.78 -13.79
N PHE A 198 -12.49 27.00 -12.48
CA PHE A 198 -13.26 28.12 -11.94
C PHE A 198 -12.72 29.47 -12.44
N TRP A 199 -11.39 29.64 -12.42
CA TRP A 199 -10.74 30.82 -12.98
C TRP A 199 -10.99 30.97 -14.49
N HIS A 200 -10.98 29.87 -15.24
CA HIS A 200 -11.26 29.86 -16.68
C HIS A 200 -12.64 30.43 -16.98
N LEU A 201 -13.66 30.01 -16.22
CA LEU A 201 -15.03 30.48 -16.37
C LEU A 201 -15.15 31.99 -16.11
N ILE A 202 -14.45 32.50 -15.07
CA ILE A 202 -14.40 33.94 -14.80
C ILE A 202 -13.76 34.69 -15.96
N LEU A 203 -12.63 34.22 -16.48
CA LEU A 203 -11.95 34.87 -17.60
C LEU A 203 -12.86 34.93 -18.83
N ILE A 204 -13.59 33.86 -19.15
CA ILE A 204 -14.54 33.87 -20.27
C ILE A 204 -15.64 34.90 -20.02
N GLN A 205 -16.24 34.91 -18.83
CA GLN A 205 -17.35 35.82 -18.52
C GLN A 205 -16.92 37.30 -18.50
N VAL A 206 -15.67 37.61 -18.13
CA VAL A 206 -15.16 38.98 -18.03
C VAL A 206 -14.65 39.51 -19.36
N PHE A 207 -14.04 38.67 -20.20
CA PHE A 207 -13.36 39.12 -21.41
C PHE A 207 -14.09 38.77 -22.72
N PHE A 208 -15.06 37.85 -22.70
CA PHE A 208 -15.80 37.43 -23.88
C PHE A 208 -17.32 37.73 -23.80
N VAL A 209 -17.75 38.49 -22.79
CA VAL A 209 -19.05 39.19 -22.74
C VAL A 209 -18.82 40.66 -23.08
#